data_AF-A0A5B7C4A3-F1
#
_entry.id   AF-A0A5B7C4A3-F1
#
_cell.length_a   1.000
_cell.length_b   1.000
_cell.length_c   1.000
_cell.angle_alpha   90.00
_cell.angle_beta   90.00
_cell.angle_gamma   90.00
#
_symmetry.space_group_name_H-M   'P 1'
#
loop_
_entity.id
_entity.type
_entity.pdbx_description
1 polymer ?
#
loop_
_entity_poly.entity_id
_entity_poly.type
_entity_poly.pdbx_seq_one_letter_code
_entity_poly.pdbx_strand_id
1 'polypeptide(L)'
;INRAAPAMATPEDARLERFLQWLQLNGVQLRGCKIKYCDSDKGFGIFSSNDVSDGTLLVVPLDLAITPMRVLQDPILGLECRAMFEEGEVDDRFLMILFLTIERLRRNSSWKPYLDMLPTTFGNPLWFTDDELLELKGTTLYQATKLQKKKLQSLYDDKVKNLVKKLLLLDGDSESEACFEDFLWANSIFWTRALNIPLPHSYVFPQIQEEQERTSSSFSRYCGASTNHISTGELVNGKRPGANGVERQIAGVTPTSLQGETIWVEGLVPGI
;
A
#
# COMPACT_ATOMS: atom_id res chain seq x y z
N ILE A 1 -36.94 7.42 -40.60
CA ILE A 1 -35.65 7.03 -39.99
C ILE A 1 -35.18 8.23 -39.16
N ASN A 2 -35.60 8.31 -37.91
CA ASN A 2 -35.13 9.36 -37.00
C ASN A 2 -33.78 8.92 -36.45
N ARG A 3 -32.70 9.47 -37.02
CA ARG A 3 -31.37 9.36 -36.43
C ARG A 3 -31.39 10.24 -35.18
N ALA A 4 -31.52 9.61 -34.02
CA ALA A 4 -31.31 10.29 -32.75
C ALA A 4 -29.90 10.91 -32.79
N ALA A 5 -29.82 12.21 -32.46
CA ALA A 5 -28.54 12.86 -32.25
C ALA A 5 -27.74 12.07 -31.20
N PRO A 6 -26.40 11.92 -31.36
CA PRO A 6 -25.59 11.26 -30.36
C PRO A 6 -25.78 12.00 -29.03
N ALA A 7 -26.16 11.28 -27.97
CA ALA A 7 -26.23 11.82 -26.63
C ALA A 7 -24.87 12.45 -26.29
N MET A 8 -24.85 13.73 -25.89
CA MET A 8 -23.62 14.36 -25.45
C MET A 8 -23.08 13.59 -24.24
N ALA A 9 -21.79 13.24 -24.27
CA ALA A 9 -21.15 12.54 -23.18
C ALA A 9 -21.25 13.37 -21.89
N THR A 10 -21.71 12.74 -20.82
CA THR A 10 -21.81 13.40 -19.51
C THR A 10 -20.41 13.56 -18.89
N PRO A 11 -20.22 14.49 -17.92
CA PRO A 11 -18.98 14.56 -17.15
C PRO A 11 -18.59 13.21 -16.51
N GLU A 12 -19.59 12.45 -16.07
CA GLU A 12 -19.44 11.11 -15.50
C GLU A 12 -18.89 10.12 -16.53
N ASP A 13 -19.39 10.15 -17.76
CA ASP A 13 -18.90 9.30 -18.86
C ASP A 13 -17.44 9.61 -19.19
N ALA A 14 -17.08 10.89 -19.27
CA ALA A 14 -15.71 11.31 -19.56
C ALA A 14 -14.73 10.88 -18.46
N ARG A 15 -15.17 10.94 -17.19
CA ARG A 15 -14.38 10.46 -16.06
C ARG A 15 -14.22 8.94 -16.08
N LEU A 16 -15.31 8.22 -16.33
CA LEU A 16 -15.29 6.77 -16.43
C LEU A 16 -14.38 6.28 -17.56
N GLU A 17 -14.42 6.93 -18.72
CA GLU A 17 -13.56 6.58 -19.86
C GLU A 17 -12.06 6.70 -19.50
N ARG A 18 -11.66 7.79 -18.83
CA ARG A 18 -10.27 7.95 -18.35
C ARG A 18 -9.90 6.85 -17.35
N PHE A 19 -10.80 6.48 -16.46
CA PHE A 19 -10.57 5.40 -15.50
C PHE A 19 -10.42 4.04 -16.19
N LEU A 20 -11.28 3.71 -17.16
CA LEU A 20 -11.20 2.45 -17.91
C LEU A 20 -9.89 2.34 -18.70
N GLN A 21 -9.44 3.44 -19.33
CA GLN A 21 -8.14 3.50 -20.01
C GLN A 21 -6.99 3.28 -19.01
N TRP A 22 -7.06 3.92 -17.85
CA TRP A 22 -6.07 3.74 -16.80
C TRP A 22 -6.03 2.30 -16.27
N LEU A 23 -7.18 1.67 -16.06
CA LEU A 23 -7.27 0.25 -15.67
C LEU A 23 -6.60 -0.65 -16.72
N GLN A 24 -6.90 -0.43 -18.00
CA GLN A 24 -6.31 -1.19 -19.09
C GLN A 24 -4.79 -1.04 -19.16
N LEU A 25 -4.28 0.19 -19.03
CA LEU A 25 -2.84 0.48 -19.02
C LEU A 25 -2.10 -0.19 -17.86
N ASN A 26 -2.77 -0.31 -16.71
CA ASN A 26 -2.23 -0.97 -15.52
C ASN A 26 -2.52 -2.48 -15.46
N GLY A 27 -2.96 -3.09 -16.57
CA GLY A 27 -3.13 -4.54 -16.68
C GLY A 27 -4.32 -5.12 -15.92
N VAL A 28 -5.29 -4.28 -15.53
CA VAL A 28 -6.53 -4.74 -14.90
C VAL A 28 -7.43 -5.40 -15.93
N GLN A 29 -8.03 -6.53 -15.57
CA GLN A 29 -8.89 -7.30 -16.47
C GLN A 29 -10.32 -7.31 -15.96
N LEU A 30 -11.23 -6.73 -16.76
CA LEU A 30 -12.67 -6.84 -16.58
C LEU A 30 -13.17 -8.04 -17.40
N ARG A 31 -13.60 -9.10 -16.71
CA ARG A 31 -13.99 -10.38 -17.31
C ARG A 31 -15.50 -10.56 -17.18
N GLY A 32 -16.22 -10.41 -18.29
CA GLY A 32 -17.67 -10.54 -18.31
C GLY A 32 -18.40 -9.46 -17.51
N CYS A 33 -17.73 -8.38 -17.10
CA CYS A 33 -18.34 -7.29 -16.35
C CYS A 33 -18.06 -5.94 -17.02
N LYS A 34 -18.90 -4.95 -16.70
CA LYS A 34 -18.75 -3.56 -17.14
C LYS A 34 -18.98 -2.64 -15.96
N ILE A 35 -18.23 -1.56 -15.92
CA ILE A 35 -18.49 -0.47 -15.00
C ILE A 35 -19.48 0.48 -15.65
N LYS A 36 -20.48 0.93 -14.89
CA LYS A 36 -21.42 1.96 -15.34
C LYS A 36 -21.74 2.92 -14.21
N TYR A 37 -22.08 4.15 -14.57
CA TYR A 37 -22.73 5.07 -13.65
C TYR A 37 -24.18 4.63 -13.41
N CYS A 38 -24.61 4.61 -12.16
CA CYS A 38 -25.96 4.28 -11.76
C CYS A 38 -26.82 5.55 -11.67
N ASP A 39 -26.60 6.32 -10.61
CA ASP A 39 -27.30 7.55 -10.26
C ASP A 39 -26.48 8.31 -9.21
N SER A 40 -26.96 9.50 -8.81
CA SER A 40 -26.26 10.36 -7.84
C SER A 40 -26.09 9.73 -6.46
N ASP A 41 -26.96 8.79 -6.09
CA ASP A 41 -27.03 8.24 -4.74
C ASP A 41 -26.11 7.02 -4.62
N LYS A 42 -26.02 6.22 -5.68
CA LYS A 42 -25.21 4.99 -5.72
C LYS A 42 -23.85 5.18 -6.38
N GLY A 43 -23.67 6.23 -7.19
CA GLY A 43 -22.44 6.45 -7.95
C GLY A 43 -22.23 5.40 -9.04
N PHE A 44 -21.01 4.90 -9.17
CA PHE A 44 -20.67 3.87 -10.15
C PHE A 44 -20.84 2.46 -9.57
N GLY A 45 -21.10 1.49 -10.44
CA GLY A 45 -21.21 0.09 -10.07
C GLY A 45 -20.67 -0.85 -11.14
N ILE A 46 -20.40 -2.10 -10.73
CA ILE A 46 -20.00 -3.19 -11.62
C ILE A 46 -21.24 -3.99 -11.99
N PHE A 47 -21.45 -4.20 -13.29
CA PHE A 47 -22.57 -4.91 -13.86
C PHE A 47 -22.09 -6.13 -14.64
N SER A 48 -22.74 -7.27 -14.41
CA SER A 48 -22.54 -8.44 -15.26
C SER A 48 -22.96 -8.14 -16.70
N SER A 49 -22.19 -8.63 -17.66
CA SER A 49 -22.59 -8.70 -19.06
C SER A 49 -23.22 -10.07 -19.30
N ASN A 50 -24.25 -10.15 -20.16
CA ASN A 50 -25.20 -11.27 -20.24
C ASN A 50 -24.63 -12.66 -20.65
N ASP A 51 -23.33 -12.91 -20.59
CA ASP A 51 -22.66 -14.16 -20.96
C ASP A 51 -21.43 -14.43 -20.08
N VAL A 52 -21.57 -14.52 -18.75
CA VAL A 52 -20.45 -14.94 -17.88
C VAL A 52 -20.67 -16.36 -17.37
N SER A 53 -19.83 -17.27 -17.83
CA SER A 53 -19.58 -18.55 -17.17
C SER A 53 -19.03 -18.31 -15.75
N ASP A 54 -19.42 -19.13 -14.77
CA ASP A 54 -18.84 -19.13 -13.41
C ASP A 54 -17.31 -18.86 -13.45
N GLY A 55 -16.86 -17.77 -12.82
CA GLY A 55 -15.46 -17.36 -12.88
C GLY A 55 -15.14 -16.00 -12.25
N THR A 56 -13.85 -15.65 -12.28
CA THR A 56 -13.31 -14.37 -11.77
C THR A 56 -13.73 -13.20 -12.66
N LEU A 57 -14.44 -12.21 -12.10
CA LEU A 57 -14.94 -11.04 -12.84
C LEU A 57 -13.93 -9.89 -12.97
N LEU A 58 -13.02 -9.75 -12.01
CA LEU A 58 -12.03 -8.68 -11.95
C LEU A 58 -10.69 -9.26 -11.51
N VAL A 59 -9.63 -8.96 -12.26
CA VAL A 59 -8.24 -9.27 -11.86
C VAL A 59 -7.47 -7.97 -11.80
N VAL A 60 -6.95 -7.64 -10.62
CA VAL A 60 -6.14 -6.43 -10.38
C VAL A 60 -4.73 -6.86 -10.00
N PRO A 61 -3.68 -6.37 -10.68
CA PRO A 61 -2.30 -6.61 -10.27
C PRO A 61 -2.01 -6.07 -8.87
N LEU A 62 -1.23 -6.81 -8.09
CA LEU A 62 -0.89 -6.41 -6.71
C LEU A 62 -0.12 -5.08 -6.66
N ASP A 63 0.66 -4.76 -7.71
CA ASP A 63 1.41 -3.50 -7.83
C ASP A 63 0.53 -2.27 -7.88
N LEU A 64 -0.74 -2.46 -8.25
CA LEU A 64 -1.75 -1.42 -8.32
C LEU A 64 -2.47 -1.22 -6.98
N ALA A 65 -2.24 -2.07 -5.98
CA ALA A 65 -2.76 -1.85 -4.63
C ALA A 65 -1.95 -0.75 -3.91
N ILE A 66 -2.66 0.20 -3.30
CA ILE A 66 -2.07 1.16 -2.39
C ILE A 66 -1.93 0.44 -1.03
N THR A 67 -0.70 0.30 -0.55
CA THR A 67 -0.39 -0.37 0.72
C THR A 67 0.72 0.39 1.45
N PRO A 68 0.88 0.24 2.78
CA PRO A 68 1.94 0.90 3.53
C PRO A 68 3.33 0.67 2.93
N MET A 69 3.63 -0.57 2.54
CA MET A 69 4.92 -0.92 1.91
C MET A 69 5.15 -0.18 0.59
N ARG A 70 4.10 0.03 -0.22
CA ARG A 70 4.22 0.79 -1.46
C ARG A 70 4.47 2.28 -1.20
N VAL A 71 3.85 2.84 -0.15
CA VAL A 71 4.14 4.21 0.30
C VAL A 71 5.59 4.32 0.77
N LEU A 72 6.06 3.34 1.54
CA LEU A 72 7.45 3.30 2.01
C LEU A 72 8.46 3.07 0.90
N GLN A 73 8.08 2.45 -0.22
CA GLN A 73 8.92 2.25 -1.40
C GLN A 73 8.83 3.40 -2.42
N ASP A 74 7.96 4.37 -2.20
CA ASP A 74 7.80 5.49 -3.12
C ASP A 74 9.13 6.27 -3.28
N PRO A 75 9.57 6.59 -4.51
CA PRO A 75 10.85 7.25 -4.73
C PRO A 75 10.97 8.64 -4.08
N ILE A 76 9.85 9.33 -3.89
CA ILE A 76 9.81 10.71 -3.39
C ILE A 76 9.40 10.70 -1.92
N LEU A 77 8.32 10.01 -1.59
CA LEU A 77 7.74 10.00 -0.24
C LEU A 77 8.45 9.02 0.69
N GLY A 78 9.00 7.94 0.14
CA GLY A 78 9.45 6.77 0.90
C GLY A 78 10.57 7.08 1.89
N LEU A 79 11.48 8.00 1.59
CA LEU A 79 12.57 8.34 2.51
C LEU A 79 12.06 8.93 3.83
N GLU A 80 11.21 9.96 3.74
CA GLU A 80 10.64 10.62 4.91
C GLU A 80 9.67 9.69 5.65
N CYS A 81 8.83 8.97 4.90
CA CYS A 81 7.87 8.03 5.46
C CYS A 81 8.55 6.89 6.23
N ARG A 82 9.67 6.35 5.71
CA ARG A 82 10.44 5.29 6.41
C ARG A 82 11.05 5.80 7.69
N ALA A 83 11.65 7.00 7.69
CA ALA A 83 12.24 7.57 8.89
C ALA A 83 11.20 7.68 10.03
N MET A 84 10.04 8.28 9.76
CA MET A 84 8.98 8.40 10.76
C MET A 84 8.41 7.03 11.20
N PHE A 85 8.33 6.07 10.28
CA PHE A 85 7.80 4.74 10.58
C PHE A 85 8.76 3.93 11.46
N GLU A 86 10.05 3.94 11.16
CA GLU A 86 11.10 3.27 11.94
C GLU A 86 11.26 3.87 13.35
N GLU A 87 11.06 5.17 13.49
CA GLU A 87 11.01 5.88 14.78
C GLU A 87 9.70 5.61 15.56
N GLY A 88 8.73 4.93 14.95
CA GLY A 88 7.45 4.61 15.57
C GLY A 88 6.51 5.81 15.70
N GLU A 89 6.77 6.90 14.98
CA GLU A 89 5.94 8.11 15.05
C GLU A 89 4.66 8.03 14.21
N VAL A 90 4.61 7.11 13.25
CA VAL A 90 3.48 6.89 12.34
C VAL A 90 3.23 5.41 12.18
N ASP A 91 1.97 5.04 11.96
CA ASP A 91 1.55 3.67 11.68
C ASP A 91 1.16 3.49 10.20
N ASP A 92 0.90 2.24 9.82
CA ASP A 92 0.46 1.85 8.47
C ASP A 92 -0.72 2.69 7.96
N ARG A 93 -1.70 2.93 8.84
CA ARG A 93 -2.88 3.72 8.51
C ARG A 93 -2.53 5.17 8.21
N PHE A 94 -1.67 5.78 9.04
CA PHE A 94 -1.22 7.14 8.81
C PHE A 94 -0.52 7.27 7.46
N LEU A 95 0.36 6.33 7.11
CA LEU A 95 1.05 6.30 5.81
C LEU A 95 0.06 6.29 4.64
N MET A 96 -0.97 5.44 4.73
CA MET A 96 -2.00 5.32 3.71
C MET A 96 -2.83 6.60 3.56
N ILE A 97 -3.25 7.21 4.68
CA ILE A 97 -4.03 8.45 4.66
C ILE A 97 -3.18 9.62 4.16
N LEU A 98 -1.90 9.70 4.56
CA LEU A 98 -0.96 10.70 4.08
C LEU A 98 -0.77 10.58 2.57
N PHE A 99 -0.54 9.37 2.06
CA PHE A 99 -0.37 9.12 0.63
C PHE A 99 -1.59 9.56 -0.17
N LEU A 100 -2.80 9.19 0.25
CA LEU A 100 -4.05 9.61 -0.41
C LEU A 100 -4.22 11.13 -0.38
N THR A 101 -3.85 11.78 0.72
CA THR A 101 -3.90 13.25 0.84
C THR A 101 -2.96 13.92 -0.17
N ILE A 102 -1.73 13.41 -0.30
CA ILE A 102 -0.72 13.94 -1.22
C ILE A 102 -1.14 13.69 -2.67
N GLU A 103 -1.51 12.47 -3.03
CA GLU A 103 -1.89 12.11 -4.40
C GLU A 103 -3.11 12.88 -4.90
N ARG A 104 -4.03 13.25 -3.99
CA ARG A 104 -5.17 14.12 -4.31
C ARG A 104 -4.73 15.52 -4.75
N LEU A 105 -3.70 16.07 -4.10
CA LEU A 105 -3.19 17.42 -4.35
C LEU A 105 -2.15 17.45 -5.48
N ARG A 106 -1.45 16.34 -5.70
CA ARG A 106 -0.40 16.16 -6.70
C ARG A 106 -0.94 16.38 -8.12
N ARG A 107 -0.48 17.45 -8.78
CA ARG A 107 -0.93 17.87 -10.12
C ARG A 107 -0.81 16.77 -11.18
N ASN A 108 0.30 16.04 -11.17
CA ASN A 108 0.62 14.99 -12.15
C ASN A 108 0.54 13.59 -11.53
N SER A 109 -0.43 13.37 -10.65
CA SER A 109 -0.65 12.06 -10.04
C SER A 109 -1.00 11.01 -11.10
N SER A 110 -0.24 9.92 -11.13
CA SER A 110 -0.60 8.74 -11.94
C SER A 110 -1.85 8.05 -11.42
N TRP A 111 -2.23 8.28 -10.16
CA TRP A 111 -3.44 7.75 -9.52
C TRP A 111 -4.68 8.59 -9.79
N LYS A 112 -4.54 9.78 -10.39
CA LYS A 112 -5.65 10.70 -10.64
C LYS A 112 -6.89 10.05 -11.28
N PRO A 113 -6.78 9.18 -12.32
CA PRO A 113 -7.96 8.54 -12.88
C PRO A 113 -8.72 7.66 -11.89
N TYR A 114 -8.04 7.03 -10.94
CA TYR A 114 -8.67 6.30 -9.84
C TYR A 114 -9.24 7.24 -8.77
N LEU A 115 -8.47 8.25 -8.33
CA LEU A 115 -8.92 9.17 -7.29
C LEU A 115 -10.14 9.99 -7.72
N ASP A 116 -10.24 10.34 -9.01
CA ASP A 116 -11.40 11.06 -9.55
C ASP A 116 -12.70 10.22 -9.44
N MET A 117 -12.60 8.88 -9.40
CA MET A 117 -13.73 7.95 -9.25
C MET A 117 -14.19 7.78 -7.80
N LEU A 118 -13.37 8.20 -6.83
CA LEU A 118 -13.69 8.08 -5.41
C LEU A 118 -14.76 9.11 -4.99
N PRO A 119 -15.58 8.79 -3.98
CA PRO A 119 -16.57 9.73 -3.47
C PRO A 119 -15.90 10.99 -2.92
N THR A 120 -16.53 12.14 -3.14
CA THR A 120 -16.10 13.44 -2.60
C THR A 120 -16.91 13.88 -1.39
N THR A 121 -18.04 13.22 -1.14
CA THR A 121 -18.94 13.46 -0.01
C THR A 121 -19.22 12.16 0.71
N PHE A 122 -19.55 12.26 2.01
CA PHE A 122 -19.81 11.09 2.84
C PHE A 122 -20.99 11.36 3.77
N GLY A 123 -21.86 10.37 3.95
CA GLY A 123 -23.01 10.47 4.86
C GLY A 123 -22.69 10.21 6.34
N ASN A 124 -21.41 10.25 6.74
CA ASN A 124 -21.03 9.97 8.13
C ASN A 124 -20.91 11.28 8.94
N PRO A 125 -21.10 11.24 10.27
CA PRO A 125 -21.13 12.44 11.11
C PRO A 125 -19.87 13.31 11.10
N LEU A 126 -18.71 12.79 10.65
CA LEU A 126 -17.51 13.62 10.48
C LEU A 126 -17.67 14.67 9.38
N TRP A 127 -18.63 14.48 8.46
CA TRP A 127 -18.93 15.39 7.36
C TRP A 127 -20.17 16.24 7.58
N PHE A 128 -20.87 16.04 8.70
CA PHE A 128 -22.04 16.84 9.02
C PHE A 128 -21.63 18.29 9.29
N THR A 129 -22.48 19.20 8.83
CA THR A 129 -22.51 20.59 9.26
C THR A 129 -22.78 20.67 10.77
N ASP A 130 -22.53 21.84 11.37
CA ASP A 130 -22.78 22.03 12.80
C ASP A 130 -24.26 21.83 13.16
N ASP A 131 -25.18 22.26 12.30
CA ASP A 131 -26.63 22.08 12.49
C ASP A 131 -27.03 20.60 12.39
N GLU A 132 -26.58 19.87 11.37
CA GLU A 132 -26.83 18.42 11.24
C GLU A 132 -26.24 17.63 12.42
N LEU A 133 -25.08 18.04 12.92
CA LEU A 133 -24.48 17.41 14.09
C LEU A 133 -25.27 17.72 15.37
N LEU A 134 -25.84 18.93 15.50
CA LEU A 134 -26.68 19.31 16.63
C LEU A 134 -27.96 18.47 16.73
N GLU A 135 -28.50 17.98 15.62
CA GLU A 135 -29.64 17.04 15.61
C GLU A 135 -29.30 15.73 16.35
N LEU A 136 -28.02 15.37 16.44
CA LEU A 136 -27.56 14.19 17.20
C LEU A 136 -27.38 14.49 18.70
N LYS A 137 -27.60 15.71 19.17
CA LYS A 137 -27.33 16.11 20.56
C LYS A 137 -28.10 15.23 21.54
N GLY A 138 -27.40 14.78 22.58
CA GLY A 138 -27.94 13.85 23.59
C GLY A 138 -27.64 12.38 23.28
N THR A 139 -27.15 12.06 22.08
CA THR A 139 -26.67 10.71 21.75
C THR A 139 -25.18 10.56 22.08
N THR A 140 -24.73 9.31 22.28
CA THR A 140 -23.30 8.98 22.37
C THR A 140 -22.56 9.32 21.07
N LEU A 141 -23.24 9.18 19.92
CA LEU A 141 -22.66 9.46 18.61
C LEU A 141 -22.25 10.93 18.47
N TYR A 142 -23.03 11.88 18.99
CA TYR A 142 -22.67 13.29 18.99
C TYR A 142 -21.36 13.57 19.71
N GLN A 143 -21.20 13.06 20.94
CA GLN A 143 -19.98 13.27 21.71
C GLN A 143 -18.77 12.56 21.09
N ALA A 144 -18.95 11.32 20.62
CA ALA A 144 -17.91 10.57 19.92
C ALA A 144 -17.45 11.30 18.65
N THR A 145 -18.39 11.82 17.86
CA THR A 145 -18.09 12.57 16.63
C THR A 145 -17.33 13.86 16.95
N LYS A 146 -17.74 14.63 17.96
CA LYS A 146 -17.02 15.86 18.35
C LYS A 146 -15.59 15.56 18.82
N LEU A 147 -15.42 14.52 19.63
CA LEU A 147 -14.10 14.12 20.09
C LEU A 147 -13.22 13.68 18.91
N GLN A 148 -13.77 12.88 17.99
CA GLN A 148 -13.05 12.39 16.82
C GLN A 148 -12.70 13.52 15.84
N LYS A 149 -13.63 14.44 15.53
CA LYS A 149 -13.35 15.63 14.71
C LYS A 149 -12.22 16.46 15.33
N LYS A 150 -12.28 16.72 16.64
CA LYS A 150 -11.24 17.46 17.35
C LYS A 150 -9.87 16.75 17.27
N LYS A 151 -9.83 15.44 17.49
CA LYS A 151 -8.61 14.64 17.40
C LYS A 151 -7.99 14.70 15.99
N LEU A 152 -8.82 14.55 14.95
CA LEU A 152 -8.37 14.63 13.56
C LEU A 152 -7.88 16.04 13.21
N GLN A 153 -8.57 17.08 13.65
CA GLN A 153 -8.16 18.48 13.45
C GLN A 153 -6.80 18.76 14.09
N SER A 154 -6.61 18.36 15.36
CA SER A 154 -5.31 18.52 16.03
C SER A 154 -4.19 17.75 15.32
N LEU A 155 -4.43 16.49 14.93
CA LEU A 155 -3.43 15.72 14.17
C LEU A 155 -3.07 16.39 12.84
N TYR A 156 -4.07 16.99 12.19
CA TYR A 156 -3.87 17.73 10.95
C TYR A 156 -2.99 18.97 11.15
N ASP A 157 -3.37 19.82 12.11
CA ASP A 157 -2.68 21.08 12.40
C ASP A 157 -1.25 20.85 12.92
N ASP A 158 -1.07 19.86 13.80
CA ASP A 158 0.20 19.61 14.47
C ASP A 158 1.20 18.86 13.58
N LYS A 159 0.73 17.96 12.71
CA LYS A 159 1.60 17.05 11.94
C LYS A 159 1.33 17.07 10.43
N VAL A 160 0.11 16.73 10.00
CA VAL A 160 -0.17 16.43 8.58
C VAL A 160 0.06 17.64 7.68
N LYS A 161 -0.39 18.83 8.09
CA LYS A 161 -0.31 20.05 7.27
C LYS A 161 1.13 20.35 6.83
N ASN A 162 2.05 20.37 7.79
CA ASN A 162 3.46 20.67 7.52
C ASN A 162 4.14 19.54 6.74
N LEU A 163 3.78 18.29 7.03
CA LEU A 163 4.32 17.12 6.36
C LEU A 163 3.90 17.07 4.88
N VAL A 164 2.62 17.26 4.58
CA VAL A 164 2.11 17.32 3.20
C VAL A 164 2.79 18.45 2.42
N LYS A 165 2.91 19.63 3.02
CA LYS A 165 3.61 20.76 2.40
C LYS A 165 5.07 20.43 2.09
N LYS A 166 5.80 19.82 3.03
CA LYS A 166 7.18 19.38 2.83
C LYS A 166 7.29 18.37 1.68
N LEU A 167 6.40 17.38 1.64
CA LEU A 167 6.45 16.30 0.66
C LEU A 167 6.04 16.75 -0.75
N LEU A 168 5.05 17.65 -0.88
CA LEU A 168 4.69 18.27 -2.16
C LEU A 168 5.83 19.14 -2.69
N LEU A 169 6.53 19.88 -1.81
CA LEU A 169 7.70 20.66 -2.20
C LEU A 169 8.84 19.76 -2.76
N LEU A 170 9.07 18.59 -2.16
CA LEU A 170 10.05 17.62 -2.68
C LEU A 170 9.68 17.06 -4.05
N ASP A 171 8.39 17.02 -4.36
CA ASP A 171 7.82 16.63 -5.66
C ASP A 171 7.77 17.81 -6.66
N GLY A 172 8.31 18.97 -6.29
CA GLY A 172 8.33 20.17 -7.14
C GLY A 172 7.02 20.94 -7.20
N ASP A 173 6.05 20.64 -6.32
CA ASP A 173 4.80 21.39 -6.17
C ASP A 173 4.89 22.34 -4.97
N SER A 174 5.22 23.61 -5.23
CA SER A 174 5.34 24.66 -4.21
C SER A 174 4.03 25.38 -3.91
N GLU A 175 3.02 25.22 -4.75
CA GLU A 175 1.79 26.02 -4.73
C GLU A 175 0.65 25.31 -4.01
N SER A 176 0.64 23.99 -4.06
CA SER A 176 -0.41 23.19 -3.43
C SER A 176 -0.20 23.16 -1.91
N GLU A 177 -1.26 23.51 -1.17
CA GLU A 177 -1.32 23.39 0.29
C GLU A 177 -2.57 22.59 0.65
N ALA A 178 -2.42 21.61 1.54
CA ALA A 178 -3.56 20.86 2.03
C ALA A 178 -4.47 21.78 2.87
N CYS A 179 -5.77 21.51 2.83
CA CYS A 179 -6.69 21.93 3.88
C CYS A 179 -7.13 20.71 4.73
N PHE A 180 -7.84 20.98 5.83
CA PHE A 180 -8.32 19.90 6.69
C PHE A 180 -9.26 18.94 5.95
N GLU A 181 -10.06 19.44 5.00
CA GLU A 181 -10.97 18.61 4.21
C GLU A 181 -10.26 17.59 3.33
N ASP A 182 -9.06 17.90 2.79
CA ASP A 182 -8.28 16.94 2.00
C ASP A 182 -7.82 15.75 2.85
N PHE A 183 -7.34 16.04 4.07
CA PHE A 183 -6.97 15.01 5.05
C PHE A 183 -8.19 14.21 5.52
N LEU A 184 -9.30 14.90 5.82
CA LEU A 184 -10.54 14.25 6.25
C LEU A 184 -11.11 13.35 5.14
N TRP A 185 -11.00 13.77 3.88
CA TRP A 185 -11.34 12.98 2.70
C TRP A 185 -10.50 11.71 2.65
N ALA A 186 -9.18 11.82 2.75
CA ALA A 186 -8.29 10.66 2.72
C ALA A 186 -8.59 9.67 3.86
N ASN A 187 -8.82 10.19 5.08
CA ASN A 187 -9.25 9.37 6.22
C ASN A 187 -10.58 8.64 5.91
N SER A 188 -11.55 9.33 5.32
CA SER A 188 -12.86 8.76 5.01
C SER A 188 -12.78 7.70 3.91
N ILE A 189 -11.96 7.93 2.89
CA ILE A 189 -11.66 6.94 1.86
C ILE A 189 -11.04 5.69 2.46
N PHE A 190 -10.03 5.85 3.34
CA PHE A 190 -9.41 4.72 4.02
C PHE A 190 -10.46 3.89 4.78
N TRP A 191 -11.25 4.50 5.65
CA TRP A 191 -12.22 3.78 6.48
C TRP A 191 -13.38 3.15 5.72
N THR A 192 -13.68 3.63 4.50
CA THR A 192 -14.79 3.11 3.69
C THR A 192 -14.36 2.12 2.62
N ARG A 193 -13.06 2.06 2.27
CA ARG A 193 -12.57 1.30 1.10
C ARG A 193 -11.30 0.49 1.33
N ALA A 194 -10.65 0.61 2.49
CA ALA A 194 -9.54 -0.27 2.83
C ALA A 194 -10.03 -1.71 3.03
N LEU A 195 -9.22 -2.66 2.57
CA LEU A 195 -9.46 -4.10 2.64
C LEU A 195 -8.22 -4.78 3.22
N ASN A 196 -8.42 -5.95 3.82
CA ASN A 196 -7.30 -6.84 4.14
C ASN A 196 -6.94 -7.64 2.89
N ILE A 197 -5.80 -7.31 2.28
CA ILE A 197 -5.31 -7.88 1.04
C ILE A 197 -4.34 -9.02 1.38
N PRO A 198 -4.57 -10.26 0.90
CA PRO A 198 -3.62 -11.35 1.06
C PRO A 198 -2.47 -11.16 0.06
N LEU A 199 -1.27 -10.92 0.57
CA LEU A 199 -0.05 -10.72 -0.23
C LEU A 199 0.97 -11.83 0.07
N PRO A 200 1.72 -12.32 -0.93
CA PRO A 200 2.85 -13.20 -0.68
C PRO A 200 3.89 -12.51 0.22
N HIS A 201 4.52 -13.25 1.15
CA HIS A 201 5.57 -12.71 2.01
C HIS A 201 6.70 -12.05 1.20
N SER A 202 7.12 -12.67 0.09
CA SER A 202 8.16 -12.12 -0.79
C SER A 202 7.78 -10.80 -1.47
N TYR A 203 6.48 -10.50 -1.54
CA TYR A 203 5.97 -9.26 -2.12
C TYR A 203 5.99 -8.12 -1.09
N VAL A 204 5.67 -8.43 0.18
CA VAL A 204 5.72 -7.48 1.29
C VAL A 204 7.16 -7.18 1.70
N PHE A 205 8.00 -8.21 1.74
CA PHE A 205 9.40 -8.14 2.12
C PHE A 205 10.27 -8.61 0.93
N PRO A 206 10.46 -7.76 -0.09
CA PRO A 206 11.33 -8.10 -1.21
C PRO A 206 12.74 -8.34 -0.69
N GLN A 207 13.34 -9.47 -1.08
CA GLN A 207 14.74 -9.76 -0.76
C GLN A 207 15.61 -8.74 -1.51
N ILE A 208 16.29 -7.85 -0.77
CA ILE A 208 17.29 -6.97 -1.34
C ILE A 208 18.44 -7.85 -1.84
N GLN A 209 18.61 -7.90 -3.16
CA GLN A 209 19.64 -8.72 -3.79
C GLN A 209 21.01 -8.01 -3.66
N GLU A 210 21.54 -7.92 -2.44
CA GLU A 210 22.89 -7.38 -2.18
C GLU A 210 23.98 -8.46 -2.03
N GLU A 211 23.66 -9.75 -2.13
CA GLU A 211 24.63 -10.85 -1.86
C GLU A 211 24.84 -11.87 -2.99
N GLN A 212 24.81 -11.45 -4.26
CA GLN A 212 25.25 -12.31 -5.38
C GLN A 212 26.52 -11.87 -6.12
N GLU A 213 27.08 -10.71 -5.76
CA GLU A 213 28.39 -10.26 -6.28
C GLU A 213 29.57 -10.62 -5.36
N ARG A 214 29.34 -11.03 -4.11
CA ARG A 214 30.42 -11.44 -3.19
C ARG A 214 30.73 -12.93 -3.19
N THR A 215 29.83 -13.78 -3.69
CA THR A 215 29.98 -15.25 -3.68
C THR A 215 30.38 -15.83 -5.04
N SER A 216 30.39 -15.03 -6.10
CA SER A 216 30.83 -15.43 -7.44
C SER A 216 32.34 -15.22 -7.70
N SER A 217 33.10 -14.65 -6.75
CA SER A 217 34.55 -14.40 -6.90
C SER A 217 35.47 -15.37 -6.13
N SER A 218 34.94 -16.35 -5.38
CA SER A 218 35.75 -17.30 -4.60
C SER A 218 35.71 -18.77 -5.07
N PHE A 219 35.02 -19.07 -6.16
CA PHE A 219 34.96 -20.44 -6.72
C PHE A 219 35.66 -20.57 -8.09
N SER A 220 36.92 -20.11 -8.19
CA SER A 220 37.84 -20.62 -9.22
C SER A 220 39.27 -20.24 -8.89
N ARG A 221 39.97 -21.12 -8.17
CA ARG A 221 41.37 -21.42 -8.46
C ARG A 221 41.86 -22.64 -7.68
N TYR A 222 42.52 -23.52 -8.45
CA TYR A 222 43.36 -24.65 -8.07
C TYR A 222 42.72 -26.05 -8.05
N CYS A 223 42.81 -26.70 -9.21
CA CYS A 223 43.20 -28.10 -9.31
C CYS A 223 44.39 -28.17 -10.28
N GLY A 224 45.49 -28.83 -9.87
CA GLY A 224 46.61 -29.11 -10.78
C GLY A 224 47.98 -29.31 -10.14
N ALA A 225 48.17 -30.48 -9.55
CA ALA A 225 49.42 -31.27 -9.48
C ALA A 225 50.70 -30.68 -8.86
N SER A 226 51.27 -31.36 -7.86
CA SER A 226 52.40 -32.28 -8.08
C SER A 226 52.87 -32.96 -6.78
N THR A 227 53.49 -34.10 -6.98
CA THR A 227 53.83 -35.22 -6.10
C THR A 227 54.97 -35.00 -5.07
N ASN A 228 54.86 -35.80 -4.00
CA ASN A 228 55.90 -36.42 -3.16
C ASN A 228 56.78 -35.55 -2.24
N HIS A 229 56.64 -35.76 -0.92
CA HIS A 229 57.76 -36.21 -0.10
C HIS A 229 57.31 -36.85 1.24
N ILE A 230 57.97 -37.96 1.58
CA ILE A 230 57.89 -38.70 2.84
C ILE A 230 58.90 -38.11 3.84
N SER A 231 58.53 -37.94 5.12
CA SER A 231 59.34 -38.36 6.29
C SER A 231 58.75 -37.98 7.66
N THR A 232 58.41 -39.02 8.43
CA THR A 232 58.94 -39.43 9.77
C THR A 232 58.98 -38.49 11.00
N GLY A 233 58.48 -39.04 12.13
CA GLY A 233 58.81 -38.71 13.53
C GLY A 233 57.84 -37.72 14.18
N GLU A 234 57.36 -37.81 15.43
CA GLU A 234 57.71 -38.62 16.60
C GLU A 234 56.62 -38.44 17.69
N LEU A 235 56.65 -39.31 18.70
CA LEU A 235 55.69 -39.52 19.79
C LEU A 235 55.77 -38.53 20.97
N VAL A 236 54.80 -38.70 21.89
CA VAL A 236 54.81 -38.48 23.37
C VAL A 236 53.99 -37.26 23.84
N ASN A 237 52.75 -37.42 24.30
CA ASN A 237 52.22 -37.85 25.63
C ASN A 237 52.09 -36.70 26.65
N GLY A 238 50.89 -36.52 27.22
CA GLY A 238 50.62 -35.57 28.31
C GLY A 238 49.16 -35.56 28.78
N LYS A 239 48.92 -36.00 30.02
CA LYS A 239 47.63 -36.32 30.67
C LYS A 239 46.67 -35.13 30.95
N ARG A 240 45.37 -35.50 31.01
CA ARG A 240 44.14 -34.87 31.60
C ARG A 240 44.33 -34.35 33.06
N PRO A 241 43.33 -33.72 33.77
CA PRO A 241 41.86 -33.64 33.55
C PRO A 241 41.11 -32.34 33.94
N GLY A 242 39.82 -32.23 33.56
CA GLY A 242 38.80 -31.62 34.44
C GLY A 242 37.70 -30.73 33.81
N ALA A 243 36.50 -31.32 33.66
CA ALA A 243 35.18 -30.75 33.93
C ALA A 243 34.48 -29.74 32.96
N ASN A 244 33.25 -30.14 32.62
CA ASN A 244 32.04 -29.34 32.37
C ASN A 244 31.87 -28.62 31.03
N GLY A 245 31.18 -29.28 30.10
CA GLY A 245 30.53 -28.65 28.95
C GLY A 245 29.28 -29.44 28.57
N VAL A 246 28.10 -28.89 28.87
CA VAL A 246 26.79 -29.43 28.50
C VAL A 246 26.65 -29.33 26.97
N GLU A 247 26.62 -30.46 26.28
CA GLU A 247 26.23 -30.53 24.86
C GLU A 247 24.73 -30.24 24.75
N ARG A 248 24.39 -29.01 24.37
CA ARG A 248 23.08 -28.71 23.78
C ARG A 248 23.06 -29.32 22.38
N GLN A 249 22.26 -30.38 22.21
CA GLN A 249 21.79 -30.78 20.89
C GLN A 249 21.01 -29.60 20.28
N ILE A 250 21.62 -28.92 19.32
CA ILE A 250 20.90 -28.02 18.42
C ILE A 250 20.28 -28.94 17.36
N ALA A 251 18.99 -29.23 17.53
CA ALA A 251 18.19 -29.79 16.47
C ALA A 251 18.25 -28.83 15.28
N GLY A 252 18.73 -29.33 14.14
CA GLY A 252 18.78 -28.60 12.90
C GLY A 252 17.37 -28.16 12.51
N VAL A 253 17.11 -26.87 12.65
CA VAL A 253 15.97 -26.22 12.01
C VAL A 253 16.39 -25.95 10.58
N THR A 254 16.04 -26.87 9.68
CA THR A 254 15.96 -26.58 8.25
C THR A 254 15.11 -25.31 8.08
N PRO A 255 15.57 -24.28 7.35
CA PRO A 255 14.74 -23.11 7.11
C PRO A 255 13.57 -23.55 6.25
N THR A 256 12.39 -23.68 6.86
CA THR A 256 11.15 -23.82 6.11
C THR A 256 11.08 -22.64 5.17
N SER A 257 11.02 -22.90 3.87
CA SER A 257 10.93 -21.86 2.84
C SER A 257 9.70 -20.98 3.15
N LEU A 258 9.92 -19.77 3.69
CA LEU A 258 8.91 -18.72 3.93
C LEU A 258 8.26 -18.24 2.62
N GLN A 259 8.70 -18.77 1.48
CA GLN A 259 8.32 -18.36 0.12
C GLN A 259 6.84 -18.61 -0.23
N GLY A 260 6.09 -19.34 0.62
CA GLY A 260 4.65 -19.59 0.46
C GLY A 260 3.76 -18.93 1.53
N GLU A 261 4.31 -18.14 2.45
CA GLU A 261 3.51 -17.52 3.51
C GLU A 261 2.68 -16.35 2.97
N THR A 262 1.41 -16.31 3.34
CA THR A 262 0.49 -15.20 3.01
C THR A 262 0.44 -14.23 4.17
N ILE A 263 0.68 -12.95 3.88
CA ILE A 263 0.58 -11.84 4.82
C ILE A 263 -0.66 -11.03 4.48
N TRP A 264 -1.44 -10.69 5.50
CA TRP A 264 -2.61 -9.84 5.35
C TRP A 264 -2.22 -8.39 5.60
N VAL A 265 -2.51 -7.54 4.63
CA VAL A 265 -2.11 -6.14 4.64
C VAL A 265 -3.34 -5.28 4.41
N GLU A 266 -3.57 -4.33 5.30
CA GLU A 266 -4.64 -3.34 5.13
C GLU A 266 -4.23 -2.34 4.03
N GLY A 267 -5.04 -2.22 2.98
CA GLY A 267 -4.73 -1.37 1.83
C GLY A 267 -5.93 -1.13 0.92
N LEU A 268 -5.74 -0.33 -0.14
CA LEU A 268 -6.78 -0.05 -1.13
C LEU A 268 -6.43 -0.74 -2.45
N VAL A 269 -7.42 -1.44 -3.01
CA VAL A 269 -7.34 -1.96 -4.38
C VAL A 269 -8.15 -1.03 -5.28
N PRO A 270 -7.58 -0.49 -6.37
CA PRO A 270 -8.32 0.35 -7.29
C PRO A 270 -9.50 -0.39 -7.90
N GLY A 271 -10.67 0.05 -7.48
CA GLY A 271 -11.98 -0.48 -7.82
C GLY A 271 -13.05 0.58 -7.53
N ILE A 272 -14.29 0.26 -7.88
CA ILE A 272 -15.47 1.14 -7.72
C ILE A 272 -16.32 0.68 -6.55
#